data_AF-A0A8W8ILW5-F1
#
_entry.id   AF-A0A8W8ILW5-F1
#
_cell.length_a   1.000
_cell.length_b   1.000
_cell.length_c   1.000
_cell.angle_alpha   90.00
_cell.angle_beta   90.00
_cell.angle_gamma   90.00
#
_symmetry.space_group_name_H-M   'P 1'
#
loop_
_entity.id
_entity.type
_entity.pdbx_description
1 polymer ?
#
loop_
_entity_poly.entity_id
_entity_poly.type
_entity_poly.pdbx_seq_one_letter_code
_entity_poly.pdbx_strand_id
1 'polypeptide(L)'
;VIFLQIFKQAAIACSHVERTNFWTGETRCCIYVECQPNFHVKECEVDNTADTCEPCPAGSFMFDRTDSHFPFQCRRYSCPPEARPKSTFSEKGCKLPCECDESRGYIGEDPCLCRKRARSFLLQTLHRK
;
A
#
# COMPACT_ATOMS: atom_id res chain seq x y z
N VAL A 1 -5.04 -40.80 -46.89
CA VAL A 1 -5.29 -39.35 -46.94
C VAL A 1 -5.79 -38.90 -45.58
N ILE A 2 -4.88 -38.27 -44.84
CA ILE A 2 -5.03 -37.28 -43.75
C ILE A 2 -5.91 -37.67 -42.53
N PHE A 3 -5.21 -38.08 -41.47
CA PHE A 3 -5.69 -38.08 -40.07
C PHE A 3 -6.00 -36.65 -39.63
N LEU A 4 -7.29 -36.32 -39.41
CA LEU A 4 -7.69 -35.13 -38.68
C LEU A 4 -7.45 -35.37 -37.18
N GLN A 5 -6.24 -35.06 -36.72
CA GLN A 5 -6.01 -34.86 -35.29
C GLN A 5 -6.71 -33.55 -34.90
N ILE A 6 -7.89 -33.70 -34.29
CA ILE A 6 -8.54 -32.64 -33.54
C ILE A 6 -7.60 -32.32 -32.38
N PHE A 7 -6.83 -31.23 -32.50
CA PHE A 7 -6.10 -30.65 -31.39
C PHE A 7 -7.12 -30.25 -30.33
N LYS A 8 -7.39 -31.16 -29.38
CA LYS A 8 -7.90 -30.75 -28.08
C LYS A 8 -6.80 -29.90 -27.46
N GLN A 9 -6.88 -28.58 -27.65
CA GLN A 9 -6.27 -27.66 -26.71
C GLN A 9 -6.87 -28.03 -25.36
N ALA A 10 -6.11 -28.78 -24.57
CA ALA A 10 -6.35 -28.85 -23.15
C ALA A 10 -6.22 -27.41 -22.68
N ALA A 11 -7.35 -26.73 -22.52
CA ALA A 11 -7.40 -25.52 -21.73
C ALA A 11 -6.86 -25.96 -20.36
N ILE A 12 -5.61 -25.60 -20.07
CA ILE A 12 -5.05 -25.76 -18.74
C ILE A 12 -5.92 -24.86 -17.89
N ALA A 13 -6.90 -25.45 -17.21
CA ALA A 13 -7.80 -24.71 -16.34
C ALA A 13 -6.92 -24.03 -15.29
N CYS A 14 -6.95 -22.71 -15.24
CA CYS A 14 -6.16 -21.95 -14.28
C CYS A 14 -6.59 -22.35 -12.86
N SER A 15 -5.69 -22.98 -12.11
CA SER A 15 -5.95 -23.38 -10.71
C SER A 15 -5.75 -22.23 -9.72
N HIS A 16 -5.43 -21.02 -10.20
CA HIS A 16 -5.06 -19.86 -9.41
C HIS A 16 -5.94 -18.65 -9.80
N VAL A 17 -5.33 -17.54 -10.24
CA VAL A 17 -6.03 -16.31 -10.59
C VAL A 17 -5.97 -16.09 -12.09
N GLU A 18 -7.13 -16.12 -12.73
CA GLU A 18 -7.28 -15.83 -14.15
C GLU A 18 -7.43 -14.31 -14.34
N ARG A 19 -6.60 -13.74 -15.21
CA ARG A 19 -6.58 -12.31 -15.55
C ARG A 19 -6.82 -12.17 -17.04
N THR A 20 -7.91 -11.52 -17.41
CA THR A 20 -8.26 -11.29 -18.82
C THR A 20 -8.08 -9.83 -19.16
N ASN A 21 -7.22 -9.54 -20.13
CA ASN A 21 -7.05 -8.20 -20.64
C ASN A 21 -8.29 -7.80 -21.45
N PHE A 22 -9.00 -6.76 -20.99
CA PHE A 22 -10.23 -6.30 -21.63
C PHE A 22 -10.05 -5.85 -23.09
N TRP A 23 -8.86 -5.32 -23.44
CA TRP A 23 -8.61 -4.73 -24.76
C TRP A 23 -8.10 -5.75 -25.77
N THR A 24 -7.25 -6.69 -25.34
CA THR A 24 -6.67 -7.71 -26.24
C THR A 24 -7.45 -9.02 -26.22
N GLY A 25 -8.28 -9.26 -25.20
CA GLY A 25 -8.93 -10.55 -24.97
C GLY A 25 -7.98 -11.65 -24.53
N GLU A 26 -6.72 -11.32 -24.25
CA GLU A 26 -5.71 -12.27 -23.80
C GLU A 26 -5.95 -12.63 -22.33
N THR A 27 -6.00 -13.93 -22.06
CA THR A 27 -6.17 -14.49 -20.72
C THR A 27 -4.86 -15.08 -20.25
N ARG A 28 -4.46 -14.74 -19.03
CA ARG A 28 -3.26 -15.28 -18.36
C ARG A 28 -3.62 -15.84 -16.99
N CYS A 29 -2.95 -16.91 -16.60
CA CYS A 29 -3.05 -17.51 -15.28
C CYS A 29 -1.88 -17.06 -14.41
N CYS A 30 -2.16 -16.41 -13.28
CA CYS A 30 -1.16 -15.97 -12.32
C CYS A 30 -1.24 -16.79 -11.02
N ILE A 31 -0.09 -17.18 -10.45
CA ILE A 31 -0.03 -17.86 -9.15
C ILE A 31 -0.35 -16.84 -8.05
N TYR A 32 -1.27 -17.23 -7.16
CA TYR A 32 -1.78 -16.40 -6.06
C TYR A 32 -0.69 -15.97 -5.07
N VAL A 33 -0.76 -14.71 -4.63
CA VAL A 33 0.02 -14.18 -3.51
C VAL A 33 -0.84 -13.34 -2.57
N GLU A 34 -0.42 -13.28 -1.31
CA GLU A 34 -0.94 -12.36 -0.30
C GLU A 34 0.19 -11.40 0.11
N CYS A 35 -0.06 -10.10 -0.02
CA CYS A 35 0.89 -9.05 0.29
C CYS A 35 0.64 -8.46 1.67
N GLN A 36 1.76 -8.25 2.38
CA GLN A 36 1.77 -7.57 3.67
C GLN A 36 1.43 -6.08 3.51
N PRO A 37 1.07 -5.39 4.62
CA PRO A 37 0.92 -3.94 4.60
C PRO A 37 2.14 -3.25 3.98
N ASN A 38 1.87 -2.15 3.29
CA ASN A 38 2.78 -1.31 2.52
C ASN A 38 3.28 -1.91 1.20
N PHE A 39 2.70 -3.04 0.79
CA PHE A 39 2.91 -3.63 -0.52
C PHE A 39 1.59 -3.68 -1.28
N HIS A 40 1.67 -3.67 -2.62
CA HIS A 40 0.55 -3.96 -3.48
C HIS A 40 0.87 -5.16 -4.38
N VAL A 41 -0.17 -5.81 -4.86
CA VAL A 41 -0.02 -6.86 -5.86
C VAL A 41 0.39 -6.24 -7.18
N LYS A 42 1.48 -6.72 -7.75
CA LYS A 42 1.82 -6.56 -9.16
C LYS A 42 1.46 -7.83 -9.89
N GLU A 43 0.66 -7.65 -10.93
CA GLU A 43 0.18 -8.74 -11.75
C GLU A 43 1.30 -9.41 -12.52
N CYS A 44 1.27 -10.74 -12.60
CA CYS A 44 2.23 -11.51 -13.38
C CYS A 44 2.17 -11.10 -14.87
N GLU A 45 3.33 -10.85 -15.49
CA GLU A 45 3.39 -10.49 -16.92
C GLU A 45 3.41 -11.70 -17.84
N VAL A 46 3.88 -12.85 -17.32
CA VAL A 46 4.06 -14.09 -18.08
C VAL A 46 3.07 -15.14 -17.58
N ASP A 47 2.48 -15.91 -18.50
CA ASP A 47 1.52 -16.95 -18.16
C ASP A 47 2.12 -18.03 -17.24
N ASN A 48 1.34 -18.48 -16.26
CA ASN A 48 1.73 -19.42 -15.20
C ASN A 48 2.89 -18.95 -14.30
N THR A 49 3.13 -17.64 -14.21
CA THR A 49 4.09 -17.08 -13.24
C THR A 49 3.36 -16.49 -12.04
N ALA A 50 4.10 -16.25 -10.95
CA ALA A 50 3.51 -15.68 -9.74
C ALA A 50 3.26 -14.19 -9.87
N ASP A 51 2.13 -13.76 -9.31
CA ASP A 51 2.00 -12.37 -8.90
C ASP A 51 3.11 -12.03 -7.89
N THR A 52 3.42 -10.74 -7.75
CA THR A 52 4.49 -10.30 -6.85
C THR A 52 4.01 -9.18 -5.94
N CYS A 53 4.63 -9.05 -4.78
CA CYS A 53 4.36 -7.96 -3.85
C CYS A 53 5.39 -6.87 -4.04
N GLU A 54 4.99 -5.75 -4.63
CA GLU A 54 5.85 -4.58 -4.81
C GLU A 54 5.56 -3.52 -3.72
N PRO A 55 6.60 -2.84 -3.21
CA PRO A 55 6.42 -1.82 -2.19
C PRO A 55 5.64 -0.62 -2.75
N CYS A 56 4.83 0.01 -1.91
CA CYS A 56 4.12 1.22 -2.31
C CYS A 56 5.08 2.34 -2.75
N PRO A 57 4.74 3.08 -3.82
CA PRO A 57 5.49 4.26 -4.25
C PRO A 57 5.71 5.28 -3.13
N ALA A 58 6.75 6.09 -3.25
CA ALA A 58 7.03 7.15 -2.28
C ALA A 58 5.81 8.10 -2.11
N GLY A 59 5.40 8.30 -0.86
CA GLY A 59 4.24 9.14 -0.52
C GLY A 59 2.87 8.48 -0.69
N SER A 60 2.83 7.19 -1.05
CA SER A 60 1.64 6.35 -0.93
C SER A 60 1.86 5.22 0.08
N PHE A 61 0.75 4.72 0.61
CA PHE A 61 0.75 3.69 1.64
C PHE A 61 -0.41 2.73 1.39
N MET A 62 -0.19 1.47 1.76
CA MET A 62 -1.21 0.44 1.86
C MET A 62 -1.17 -0.06 3.30
N PHE A 63 -2.28 -0.04 4.01
CA PHE A 63 -2.30 -0.52 5.41
C PHE A 63 -3.01 -1.85 5.55
N ASP A 64 -3.98 -2.09 4.68
CA ASP A 64 -4.69 -3.35 4.60
C ASP A 64 -3.83 -4.39 3.86
N ARG A 65 -3.99 -5.66 4.22
CA ARG A 65 -3.47 -6.75 3.38
C ARG A 65 -4.24 -6.78 2.07
N THR A 66 -3.55 -7.15 1.02
CA THR A 66 -4.12 -7.28 -0.33
C THR A 66 -3.64 -8.58 -0.93
N ASP A 67 -4.42 -9.16 -1.82
CA ASP A 67 -4.08 -10.43 -2.46
C ASP A 67 -4.46 -10.43 -3.94
N SER A 68 -4.07 -11.48 -4.64
CA SER A 68 -4.27 -11.60 -6.08
C SER A 68 -5.74 -11.55 -6.53
N HIS A 69 -6.70 -11.91 -5.66
CA HIS A 69 -8.13 -11.82 -5.97
C HIS A 69 -8.66 -10.40 -5.77
N PHE A 70 -8.14 -9.71 -4.75
CA PHE A 70 -8.51 -8.35 -4.38
C PHE A 70 -7.27 -7.44 -4.39
N PRO A 71 -6.72 -7.11 -5.58
CA PRO A 71 -5.53 -6.27 -5.70
C PRO A 71 -5.89 -4.81 -5.43
N PHE A 72 -5.71 -4.38 -4.18
CA PHE A 72 -5.92 -3.00 -3.75
C PHE A 72 -4.74 -2.12 -4.18
N GLN A 73 -5.05 -0.86 -4.47
CA GLN A 73 -4.07 0.14 -4.90
C GLN A 73 -3.57 0.98 -3.71
N CYS A 74 -2.25 1.26 -3.67
CA CYS A 74 -1.67 2.14 -2.66
C CYS A 74 -2.33 3.52 -2.70
N ARG A 75 -2.62 4.08 -1.53
CA ARG A 75 -3.31 5.38 -1.40
C ARG A 75 -2.33 6.46 -0.96
N ARG A 76 -2.47 7.65 -1.54
CA ARG A 76 -1.73 8.83 -1.07
C ARG A 76 -2.50 9.49 0.06
N TYR A 77 -1.79 9.86 1.12
CA TYR A 77 -2.34 10.59 2.25
C TYR A 77 -1.63 11.94 2.35
N SER A 78 -2.41 13.01 2.53
CA SER A 78 -1.88 14.35 2.76
C SER A 78 -1.88 14.63 4.25
N CYS A 79 -0.70 14.80 4.84
CA CYS A 79 -0.60 15.26 6.22
C CYS A 79 -0.95 16.76 6.30
N PRO A 80 -1.57 17.21 7.41
CA PRO A 80 -1.73 18.63 7.68
C PRO A 80 -0.37 19.32 7.84
N PRO A 81 -0.28 20.65 7.65
CA PRO A 81 0.99 21.40 7.63
C PRO A 81 1.84 21.27 8.91
N GLU A 82 1.21 20.95 10.03
CA GLU A 82 1.82 20.80 11.36
C GLU A 82 2.30 19.36 11.64
N ALA A 83 2.00 18.42 10.75
CA ALA A 83 2.35 17.02 10.86
C ALA A 83 3.29 16.57 9.73
N ARG A 84 3.99 15.47 9.96
CA ARG A 84 4.86 14.79 8.99
C ARG A 84 4.37 13.36 8.74
N PRO A 85 4.63 12.79 7.55
CA PRO A 85 4.24 11.42 7.25
C PRO A 85 4.92 10.41 8.18
N LYS A 86 4.20 9.34 8.51
CA LYS A 86 4.69 8.18 9.27
C LYS A 86 4.17 6.90 8.67
N SER A 87 4.87 5.78 8.86
CA SER A 87 4.47 4.46 8.37
C SER A 87 3.35 3.78 9.18
N THR A 88 2.72 4.47 10.15
CA THR A 88 1.68 3.92 11.03
C THR A 88 0.55 4.93 11.21
N PHE A 89 -0.69 4.45 11.35
CA PHE A 89 -1.80 5.31 11.76
C PHE A 89 -1.63 5.79 13.20
N SER A 90 -2.08 7.02 13.48
CA SER A 90 -2.37 7.37 14.86
C SER A 90 -3.54 6.53 15.37
N GLU A 91 -3.38 5.93 16.54
CA GLU A 91 -4.47 5.25 17.26
C GLU A 91 -5.53 6.25 17.77
N LYS A 92 -5.19 7.55 17.78
CA LYS A 92 -6.00 8.61 18.34
C LYS A 92 -6.24 9.72 17.32
N GLY A 93 -7.45 10.27 17.35
CA GLY A 93 -7.81 11.38 16.48
C GLY A 93 -8.03 10.95 15.03
N CYS A 94 -7.52 11.73 14.07
CA CYS A 94 -7.74 11.40 12.67
C CYS A 94 -6.89 10.21 12.23
N LYS A 95 -7.53 9.27 11.53
CA LYS A 95 -6.87 8.12 10.90
C LYS A 95 -6.07 8.61 9.69
N LEU A 96 -4.93 9.23 9.96
CA LEU A 96 -3.91 9.58 8.98
C LEU A 96 -2.58 8.93 9.39
N PRO A 97 -1.77 8.50 8.41
CA PRO A 97 -0.42 8.00 8.64
C PRO A 97 0.53 9.18 8.81
N CYS A 98 0.29 9.96 9.86
CA CYS A 98 0.99 11.20 10.14
C CYS A 98 1.28 11.28 11.63
N GLU A 99 2.33 11.98 12.00
CA GLU A 99 2.62 12.37 13.38
C GLU A 99 2.96 13.85 13.45
N CYS A 100 2.72 14.50 14.59
CA CYS A 100 3.05 15.91 14.75
C CYS A 100 4.55 16.15 14.55
N ASP A 101 4.91 17.23 13.86
CA ASP A 101 6.30 17.54 13.56
C ASP A 101 6.99 18.19 14.76
N GLU A 102 7.52 17.33 15.64
CA GLU A 102 8.27 17.75 16.83
C GLU A 102 9.53 18.56 16.48
N SER A 103 10.13 18.35 15.30
CA SER A 103 11.32 19.09 14.86
C SER A 103 10.99 20.58 14.62
N ARG A 104 9.75 20.86 14.21
CA ARG A 104 9.20 22.22 14.06
C ARG A 104 8.50 22.72 15.33
N GLY A 105 8.57 21.94 16.42
CA GLY A 105 8.00 22.29 17.71
C GLY A 105 6.48 22.05 17.81
N TYR A 106 5.92 21.20 16.96
CA TYR A 106 4.51 20.77 17.08
C TYR A 106 4.42 19.47 17.88
N ILE A 107 3.47 19.39 18.81
CA ILE A 107 3.24 18.23 19.67
C ILE A 107 1.76 17.86 19.68
N GLY A 108 1.45 16.59 19.91
CA GLY A 108 0.08 16.08 19.99
C GLY A 108 0.01 14.62 19.62
N GLU A 109 -1.02 13.92 20.12
CA GLU A 109 -1.33 12.54 19.74
C GLU A 109 -2.25 12.46 18.51
N ASP A 110 -3.09 13.48 18.29
CA ASP A 110 -3.93 13.60 17.11
C ASP A 110 -3.17 14.35 16.01
N PRO A 111 -2.79 13.68 14.90
CA PRO A 111 -2.05 14.32 13.83
C PRO A 111 -2.85 15.43 13.12
N CYS A 112 -4.17 15.51 13.30
CA CYS A 112 -4.98 16.60 12.77
C CYS A 112 -5.07 17.82 13.70
N LEU A 113 -4.69 17.68 14.97
CA LEU A 113 -4.79 18.73 15.98
C LEU A 113 -3.46 18.98 16.68
N CYS A 114 -2.38 18.99 15.90
CA CYS A 114 -1.04 19.30 16.39
C CYS A 114 -0.96 20.73 16.95
N ARG A 115 -0.40 20.86 18.15
CA ARG A 115 -0.27 22.15 18.85
C ARG A 115 1.18 22.60 18.87
N LYS A 116 1.41 23.88 18.63
CA LYS A 116 2.74 24.46 18.79
C LYS A 116 3.12 24.47 20.28
N ARG A 117 4.30 23.93 20.60
CA ARG A 117 4.81 23.89 21.97
C ARG A 117 4.86 25.31 22.54
N ALA A 118 4.22 25.51 23.69
CA ALA A 118 4.22 26.81 24.35
C ALA A 118 5.66 27.19 24.74
N ARG A 119 6.06 28.43 24.42
CA ARG A 119 7.39 28.98 24.75
C ARG A 119 7.72 28.95 26.25
N SER A 120 6.74 28.79 27.12
CA SER A 120 6.89 28.75 28.57
C SER A 120 7.75 27.59 29.10
N PHE A 121 7.95 26.51 28.34
CA PHE A 121 8.86 25.42 28.75
C PHE A 121 10.34 25.64 28.40
N LEU A 122 10.66 26.56 27.48
CA LEU A 122 12.06 26.92 27.17
C LEU A 122 12.70 27.76 28.28
N LEU A 123 11.91 28.40 29.15
CA LEU A 123 12.42 29.17 30.29
C LEU A 123 12.69 28.30 31.54
N GLN A 124 12.12 27.10 31.64
CA GLN A 124 12.36 26.24 32.82
C GLN A 124 13.69 25.47 32.76
N THR A 125 14.28 25.31 31.57
CA THR A 125 15.59 24.65 31.41
C THR A 125 16.77 25.63 31.49
N LEU A 126 16.55 26.94 31.34
CA LEU A 126 17.58 27.97 31.47
C LEU A 126 17.73 28.54 32.88
N HIS A 127 16.71 28.38 33.75
CA HIS A 127 16.77 28.83 35.15
C HIS A 127 17.25 27.76 36.15
N ARG A 128 17.77 26.62 35.66
CA ARG A 128 18.29 25.53 36.51
C ARG A 128 19.80 25.30 36.26
N LYS A 129 20.57 26.38 36.29
CA LYS A 129 22.02 26.37 36.50
C LYS A 129 22.38 27.37 37.58
#